data_AF-A0A8T5EM32-F1
#
_entry.id   AF-A0A8T5EM32-F1
#
_cell.length_a   1.000
_cell.length_b   1.000
_cell.length_c   1.000
_cell.angle_alpha   90.00
_cell.angle_beta   90.00
_cell.angle_gamma   90.00
#
_symmetry.space_group_name_H-M   'P 1'
#
loop_
_entity.id
_entity.type
_entity.pdbx_description
1 polymer ?
#
loop_
_entity_poly.entity_id
_entity_poly.type
_entity_poly.pdbx_seq_one_letter_code
_entity_poly.pdbx_strand_id
1 'polypeptide(L)'
;MVIRLSNRFDNYQTWIKNSQITSIRAKVIVDTDLAEIMEETNLLFIGAILSIALGGLSLRLVRRNENLAWNEAIAAHILCLMFITKGIQNAATGYFNEEVLSTDGLVWQFWLEIAFAMDYIFAASICSIALLYPVPFLRNIKQVKIGFSIIAGFIVFRLILDVVGLNFTALHIPGFVYYSSSLLWGTVYIKFRLAPREKRTDATRNIALLAGLFLTLVLGHVWMWWPGLILQSEYFFFIDLGGGSFTSTLWDFMWTSGYSIGIAAGLAIVSIEVYQAIKGDPNKLLYIIAPYFALGLIGYSIYSTGSDTGFVLGEGKGEVLELWSIFTTNLHFTIARPIIAMYILLKFGLFDINEKTKPMAKIMSIILIVVATSAILELIQSVIPINQMITAALLGIIIAFGIGWEEKSFHTLVSNPADLRKGVDKKWFPEIDIPRKYIHRIDWACLIYCLVALLVSFIIWQMDILVNIAIERGA
;
A
#
# COMPACT_ATOMS: atom_id res chain seq x y z
N MET A 1 -36.03 12.01 15.19
CA MET A 1 -34.95 11.86 14.19
C MET A 1 -34.59 13.20 13.56
N VAL A 2 -35.56 14.01 13.12
CA VAL A 2 -35.35 15.38 12.58
C VAL A 2 -34.90 16.41 13.65
N ILE A 3 -35.41 16.34 14.87
CA ILE A 3 -35.09 17.33 15.94
C ILE A 3 -33.64 17.21 16.49
N ARG A 4 -32.95 16.08 16.26
CA ARG A 4 -31.55 15.89 16.69
C ARG A 4 -30.50 16.40 15.70
N LEU A 5 -30.90 16.72 14.46
CA LEU A 5 -30.01 17.26 13.42
C LEU A 5 -29.95 18.80 13.45
N SER A 6 -31.07 19.47 13.79
CA SER A 6 -31.12 20.94 13.91
C SER A 6 -30.19 21.49 15.00
N ASN A 7 -30.12 20.84 16.17
CA ASN A 7 -29.22 21.29 17.26
C ASN A 7 -27.71 21.12 16.96
N ARG A 8 -27.32 20.38 15.90
CA ARG A 8 -25.91 20.28 15.47
C ARG A 8 -25.49 21.42 14.53
N PHE A 9 -26.43 22.00 13.78
CA PHE A 9 -26.15 23.09 12.83
C PHE A 9 -25.97 24.45 13.53
N ASP A 10 -26.73 24.73 14.59
CA ASP A 10 -26.62 26.00 15.33
C ASP A 10 -25.27 26.15 16.06
N ASN A 11 -24.67 25.05 16.51
CA ASN A 11 -23.34 25.06 17.10
C ASN A 11 -22.22 25.29 16.07
N TYR A 12 -22.43 24.91 14.81
CA TYR A 12 -21.47 25.13 13.72
C TYR A 12 -21.43 26.59 13.26
N GLN A 13 -22.58 27.24 13.15
CA GLN A 13 -22.65 28.67 12.80
C GLN A 13 -22.11 29.59 13.90
N THR A 14 -22.24 29.19 15.17
CA THR A 14 -21.71 29.97 16.31
C THR A 14 -20.19 29.87 16.41
N TRP A 15 -19.58 28.75 15.97
CA TRP A 15 -18.13 28.58 15.88
C TRP A 15 -17.51 29.44 14.76
N ILE A 16 -18.14 29.48 13.58
CA ILE A 16 -17.72 30.33 12.43
C ILE A 16 -17.74 31.82 12.79
N LYS A 17 -18.65 32.26 13.68
CA LYS A 17 -18.75 33.66 14.11
C LYS A 17 -17.67 34.08 15.11
N ASN A 18 -17.13 33.14 15.89
CA ASN A 18 -16.13 33.42 16.92
C ASN A 18 -14.68 33.32 16.42
N SER A 19 -14.43 32.72 15.26
CA SER A 19 -13.10 32.61 14.64
C SER A 19 -12.64 33.85 13.88
N GLN A 20 -13.48 34.89 13.75
CA GLN A 20 -13.13 36.13 13.04
C GLN A 20 -12.30 37.14 13.85
N ILE A 21 -11.90 36.85 15.10
CA ILE A 21 -11.15 37.79 15.95
C ILE A 21 -9.76 37.23 16.33
N THR A 22 -8.88 36.95 15.36
CA THR A 22 -7.42 36.77 15.56
C THR A 22 -6.65 36.78 14.22
N SER A 23 -6.75 37.88 13.47
CA SER A 23 -6.47 37.96 12.02
C SER A 23 -5.00 37.97 11.55
N ILE A 24 -4.01 37.57 12.36
CA ILE A 24 -2.60 37.50 11.91
C ILE A 24 -1.95 36.14 12.25
N ARG A 25 -2.20 35.57 13.44
CA ARG A 25 -1.78 34.19 13.75
C ARG A 25 -2.61 33.13 13.03
N ALA A 26 -3.91 33.36 12.85
CA ALA A 26 -4.78 32.43 12.12
C ALA A 26 -4.39 32.31 10.63
N LYS A 27 -3.90 33.39 10.02
CA LYS A 27 -3.50 33.37 8.61
C LYS A 27 -2.21 32.59 8.37
N VAL A 28 -1.23 32.71 9.27
CA VAL A 28 0.04 31.95 9.17
C VAL A 28 -0.17 30.45 9.41
N ILE A 29 -1.05 30.07 10.34
CA ILE A 29 -1.38 28.66 10.60
C ILE A 29 -2.09 28.04 9.38
N VAL A 30 -3.09 28.74 8.82
CA VAL A 30 -3.80 28.30 7.61
C VAL A 30 -2.87 28.19 6.39
N ASP A 31 -1.94 29.13 6.21
CA ASP A 31 -0.99 29.09 5.08
C ASP A 31 0.04 27.93 5.22
N THR A 32 0.30 27.43 6.43
CA THR A 32 1.25 26.34 6.70
C THR A 32 0.58 24.97 6.51
N ASP A 33 -0.63 24.78 7.04
CA ASP A 33 -1.44 23.56 6.84
C ASP A 33 -1.76 23.34 5.33
N LEU A 34 -1.96 24.42 4.57
CA LEU A 34 -2.17 24.35 3.11
C LEU A 34 -0.93 23.88 2.33
N ALA A 35 0.27 24.27 2.77
CA ALA A 35 1.52 23.89 2.12
C ALA A 35 1.82 22.39 2.32
N GLU A 36 1.55 21.87 3.52
CA GLU A 36 1.82 20.48 3.88
C GLU A 36 0.85 19.49 3.18
N ILE A 37 -0.44 19.84 3.09
CA ILE A 37 -1.42 19.04 2.33
C ILE A 37 -1.12 19.07 0.82
N MET A 38 -0.59 20.20 0.30
CA MET A 38 -0.11 20.29 -1.07
C MET A 38 1.09 19.37 -1.33
N GLU A 39 2.02 19.21 -0.38
CA GLU A 39 3.14 18.27 -0.50
C GLU A 39 2.67 16.81 -0.50
N GLU A 40 1.74 16.43 0.39
CA GLU A 40 1.16 15.08 0.39
C GLU A 40 0.46 14.79 -0.95
N THR A 41 -0.32 15.75 -1.45
CA THR A 41 -1.05 15.63 -2.71
C THR A 41 -0.11 15.48 -3.91
N ASN A 42 0.99 16.24 -3.96
CA ASN A 42 2.03 16.09 -4.98
C ASN A 42 2.65 14.69 -4.96
N LEU A 43 2.98 14.18 -3.76
CA LEU A 43 3.55 12.84 -3.60
C LEU A 43 2.58 11.74 -4.05
N LEU A 44 1.27 11.91 -3.81
CA LEU A 44 0.24 11.00 -4.27
C LEU A 44 0.16 10.95 -5.81
N PHE A 45 0.19 12.10 -6.50
CA PHE A 45 0.19 12.15 -7.96
C PHE A 45 1.47 11.56 -8.57
N ILE A 46 2.63 11.83 -7.97
CA ILE A 46 3.90 11.20 -8.37
C ILE A 46 3.81 9.68 -8.22
N GLY A 47 3.33 9.21 -7.06
CA GLY A 47 3.10 7.80 -6.78
C GLY A 47 2.09 7.14 -7.74
N ALA A 48 1.08 7.89 -8.18
CA ALA A 48 0.09 7.43 -9.15
C ALA A 48 0.71 7.14 -10.52
N ILE A 49 1.44 8.11 -11.07
CA ILE A 49 2.14 7.98 -12.37
C ILE A 49 3.14 6.82 -12.30
N LEU A 50 3.94 6.75 -11.24
CA LEU A 50 4.92 5.68 -11.05
C LEU A 50 4.27 4.30 -11.04
N SER A 51 3.20 4.13 -10.25
CA SER A 51 2.53 2.84 -10.09
C SER A 51 1.85 2.39 -11.38
N ILE A 52 1.19 3.30 -12.11
CA ILE A 52 0.57 2.99 -13.41
C ILE A 52 1.63 2.64 -14.46
N ALA A 53 2.71 3.43 -14.56
CA ALA A 53 3.78 3.19 -15.52
C ALA A 53 4.46 1.84 -15.25
N LEU A 54 4.81 1.56 -13.99
CA LEU A 54 5.44 0.30 -13.59
C LEU A 54 4.50 -0.88 -13.83
N GLY A 55 3.24 -0.79 -13.40
CA GLY A 55 2.25 -1.84 -13.58
C GLY A 55 1.98 -2.14 -15.06
N GLY A 56 1.83 -1.11 -15.89
CA GLY A 56 1.58 -1.24 -17.33
C GLY A 56 2.77 -1.81 -18.10
N LEU A 57 3.98 -1.31 -17.84
CA LEU A 57 5.21 -1.84 -18.47
C LEU A 57 5.46 -3.29 -18.02
N SER A 58 5.34 -3.57 -16.72
CA SER A 58 5.49 -4.93 -16.17
C SER A 58 4.47 -5.90 -16.78
N LEU A 59 3.20 -5.51 -16.88
CA LEU A 59 2.14 -6.36 -17.44
C LEU A 59 2.46 -6.76 -18.89
N ARG A 60 2.97 -5.82 -19.69
CA ARG A 60 3.37 -6.10 -21.07
C ARG A 60 4.56 -7.06 -21.16
N LEU A 61 5.48 -7.04 -20.20
CA LEU A 61 6.59 -8.00 -20.11
C LEU A 61 6.10 -9.39 -19.66
N VAL A 62 5.25 -9.45 -18.63
CA VAL A 62 4.68 -10.71 -18.11
C VAL A 62 3.86 -11.43 -19.16
N ARG A 63 3.05 -10.70 -19.95
CA ARG A 63 2.25 -11.28 -21.03
C ARG A 63 3.08 -11.97 -22.12
N ARG A 64 4.36 -11.59 -22.27
CA ARG A 64 5.29 -12.18 -23.25
C ARG A 64 6.08 -13.36 -22.69
N ASN A 65 6.02 -13.61 -21.38
CA ASN A 65 6.76 -14.69 -20.73
C ASN A 65 5.94 -15.99 -20.73
N GLU A 66 6.25 -16.88 -21.65
CA GLU A 66 5.55 -18.17 -21.79
C GLU A 66 6.10 -19.27 -20.87
N ASN A 67 7.28 -19.07 -20.27
CA ASN A 67 8.00 -20.09 -19.51
C ASN A 67 7.60 -20.16 -18.02
N LEU A 68 6.79 -19.20 -17.54
CA LEU A 68 6.35 -19.18 -16.15
C LEU A 68 5.40 -20.33 -15.84
N ALA A 69 5.59 -20.95 -14.67
CA ALA A 69 4.60 -21.88 -14.15
C ALA A 69 3.26 -21.17 -13.86
N TRP A 70 2.18 -21.96 -13.77
CA TRP A 70 0.82 -21.43 -13.62
C TRP A 70 0.65 -20.46 -12.44
N ASN A 71 1.26 -20.75 -11.27
CA ASN A 71 1.12 -19.95 -10.06
C ASN A 71 1.92 -18.64 -10.14
N GLU A 72 3.16 -18.72 -10.64
CA GLU A 72 4.03 -17.56 -10.91
C GLU A 72 3.40 -16.64 -11.97
N ALA A 73 2.85 -17.22 -13.03
CA ALA A 73 2.18 -16.48 -14.08
C ALA A 73 0.96 -15.71 -13.57
N ILE A 74 0.09 -16.35 -12.78
CA ILE A 74 -1.07 -15.69 -12.19
C ILE A 74 -0.64 -14.60 -11.21
N ALA A 75 0.31 -14.92 -10.30
CA ALA A 75 0.81 -13.95 -9.33
C ALA A 75 1.45 -12.73 -10.01
N ALA A 76 2.20 -12.92 -11.09
CA ALA A 76 2.81 -11.82 -11.85
C ALA A 76 1.75 -10.92 -12.50
N HIS A 77 0.69 -11.48 -13.11
CA HIS A 77 -0.40 -10.67 -13.67
C HIS A 77 -1.12 -9.87 -12.58
N ILE A 78 -1.48 -10.53 -11.47
CA ILE A 78 -2.16 -9.88 -10.34
C ILE A 78 -1.29 -8.79 -9.74
N LEU A 79 0.02 -9.03 -9.56
CA LEU A 79 0.95 -8.04 -9.04
C LEU A 79 1.03 -6.80 -9.94
N CYS A 80 1.05 -6.98 -11.27
CA CYS A 80 1.06 -5.85 -12.20
C CYS A 80 -0.24 -5.05 -12.15
N LEU A 81 -1.40 -5.73 -12.14
CA LEU A 81 -2.71 -5.10 -12.06
C LEU A 81 -2.89 -4.35 -10.74
N MET A 82 -2.39 -4.91 -9.63
CA MET A 82 -2.37 -4.28 -8.31
C MET A 82 -1.70 -2.90 -8.32
N PHE A 83 -0.61 -2.71 -9.07
CA PHE A 83 0.04 -1.41 -9.19
C PHE A 83 -0.73 -0.44 -10.06
N ILE A 84 -1.36 -0.91 -11.15
CA ILE A 84 -2.23 -0.07 -11.98
C ILE A 84 -3.37 0.48 -11.12
N THR A 85 -4.05 -0.39 -10.37
CA THR A 85 -5.18 0.01 -9.52
C THR A 85 -4.74 0.87 -8.35
N LYS A 86 -3.57 0.59 -7.75
CA LYS A 86 -3.01 1.45 -6.69
C LYS A 86 -2.66 2.84 -7.22
N GLY A 87 -2.21 2.94 -8.47
CA GLY A 87 -1.97 4.24 -9.07
C GLY A 87 -3.26 5.03 -9.33
N ILE A 88 -4.34 4.37 -9.75
CA ILE A 88 -5.68 4.99 -9.84
C ILE A 88 -6.16 5.44 -8.45
N GLN A 89 -5.98 4.61 -7.43
CA GLN A 89 -6.30 4.98 -6.04
C GLN A 89 -5.55 6.23 -5.61
N ASN A 90 -4.23 6.28 -5.80
CA ASN A 90 -3.43 7.43 -5.37
C ASN A 90 -3.86 8.72 -6.08
N ALA A 91 -4.17 8.66 -7.38
CA ALA A 91 -4.71 9.80 -8.12
C ALA A 91 -6.08 10.24 -7.57
N ALA A 92 -6.98 9.28 -7.29
CA ALA A 92 -8.28 9.58 -6.70
C ALA A 92 -8.17 10.20 -5.31
N THR A 93 -7.24 9.72 -4.47
CA THR A 93 -6.95 10.33 -3.16
C THR A 93 -6.39 11.74 -3.31
N GLY A 94 -5.51 12.00 -4.29
CA GLY A 94 -5.02 13.36 -4.57
C GLY A 94 -6.15 14.32 -4.94
N TYR A 95 -7.03 13.92 -5.87
CA TYR A 95 -8.21 14.74 -6.22
C TYR A 95 -9.20 14.90 -5.06
N PHE A 96 -9.38 13.88 -4.23
CA PHE A 96 -10.19 14.00 -3.02
C PHE A 96 -9.64 15.08 -2.08
N ASN A 97 -8.32 15.08 -1.83
CA ASN A 97 -7.68 16.09 -0.98
C ASN A 97 -7.86 17.51 -1.53
N GLU A 98 -7.70 17.71 -2.84
CA GLU A 98 -7.92 19.01 -3.50
C GLU A 98 -9.38 19.49 -3.37
N GLU A 99 -10.34 18.59 -3.56
CA GLU A 99 -11.77 18.91 -3.51
C GLU A 99 -12.24 19.25 -2.10
N VAL A 100 -11.80 18.52 -1.08
CA VAL A 100 -12.13 18.80 0.34
C VAL A 100 -11.61 20.16 0.79
N LEU A 101 -10.45 20.58 0.27
CA LEU A 101 -9.87 21.89 0.53
C LEU A 101 -10.57 23.03 -0.22
N SER A 102 -11.28 22.72 -1.31
CA SER A 102 -11.97 23.72 -2.11
C SER A 102 -13.30 24.11 -1.44
N THR A 103 -13.55 25.42 -1.31
CA THR A 103 -14.79 25.95 -0.71
C THR A 103 -16.08 25.53 -1.44
N ASP A 104 -15.96 25.04 -2.69
CA ASP A 104 -17.05 24.62 -3.57
C ASP A 104 -17.05 23.10 -3.86
N GLY A 105 -16.31 22.29 -3.08
CA GLY A 105 -16.07 20.87 -3.35
C GLY A 105 -17.33 20.01 -3.39
N LEU A 106 -17.95 19.88 -4.56
CA LEU A 106 -19.20 19.13 -4.76
C LEU A 106 -18.96 17.67 -5.16
N VAL A 107 -17.72 17.26 -5.45
CA VAL A 107 -17.40 15.97 -6.11
C VAL A 107 -16.50 15.06 -5.25
N TRP A 108 -16.19 15.45 -4.01
CA TRP A 108 -15.27 14.70 -3.14
C TRP A 108 -15.69 13.23 -2.91
N GLN A 109 -16.99 12.94 -2.82
CA GLN A 109 -17.52 11.58 -2.62
C GLN A 109 -17.20 10.65 -3.79
N PHE A 110 -17.23 11.17 -5.01
CA PHE A 110 -16.87 10.41 -6.20
C PHE A 110 -15.42 9.94 -6.12
N TRP A 111 -14.51 10.85 -5.80
CA TRP A 111 -13.09 10.55 -5.69
C TRP A 111 -12.78 9.61 -4.52
N LEU A 112 -13.42 9.84 -3.36
CA LEU A 112 -13.28 8.99 -2.19
C LEU A 112 -13.71 7.55 -2.47
N GLU A 113 -14.87 7.36 -3.12
CA GLU A 113 -15.37 6.04 -3.47
C GLU A 113 -14.45 5.31 -4.46
N ILE A 114 -13.92 6.01 -5.47
CA ILE A 114 -12.92 5.42 -6.39
C ILE A 114 -11.70 4.95 -5.60
N ALA A 115 -11.21 5.76 -4.66
CA ALA A 115 -10.06 5.41 -3.85
C ALA A 115 -10.31 4.13 -3.04
N PHE A 116 -11.47 4.00 -2.38
CA PHE A 116 -11.83 2.78 -1.64
C PHE A 116 -12.03 1.57 -2.55
N ALA A 117 -12.77 1.73 -3.66
CA ALA A 117 -13.02 0.65 -4.60
C ALA A 117 -11.72 0.07 -5.20
N MET A 118 -10.74 0.93 -5.48
CA MET A 118 -9.41 0.50 -5.94
C MET A 118 -8.60 -0.19 -4.84
N ASP A 119 -8.74 0.24 -3.57
CA ASP A 119 -8.10 -0.40 -2.42
C ASP A 119 -8.62 -1.84 -2.20
N TYR A 120 -9.89 -2.13 -2.55
CA TYR A 120 -10.40 -3.51 -2.49
C TYR A 120 -9.72 -4.43 -3.49
N ILE A 121 -9.40 -3.93 -4.70
CA ILE A 121 -8.62 -4.70 -5.67
C ILE A 121 -7.22 -4.95 -5.11
N PHE A 122 -6.62 -3.96 -4.46
CA PHE A 122 -5.33 -4.12 -3.79
C PHE A 122 -5.40 -5.23 -2.73
N ALA A 123 -6.37 -5.18 -1.82
CA ALA A 123 -6.56 -6.20 -0.78
C ALA A 123 -6.81 -7.60 -1.37
N ALA A 124 -7.65 -7.70 -2.40
CA ALA A 124 -7.93 -8.94 -3.12
C ALA A 124 -6.70 -9.50 -3.84
N SER A 125 -5.88 -8.62 -4.41
CA SER A 125 -4.63 -8.98 -5.07
C SER A 125 -3.63 -9.58 -4.08
N ILE A 126 -3.46 -8.93 -2.92
CA ILE A 126 -2.61 -9.45 -1.84
C ILE A 126 -3.09 -10.84 -1.38
N CYS A 127 -4.39 -11.01 -1.11
CA CYS A 127 -4.94 -12.30 -0.71
C CYS A 127 -4.73 -13.38 -1.78
N SER A 128 -4.93 -13.02 -3.06
CA SER A 128 -4.76 -13.94 -4.19
C SER A 128 -3.31 -14.38 -4.34
N ILE A 129 -2.36 -13.44 -4.27
CA ILE A 129 -0.93 -13.76 -4.34
C ILE A 129 -0.53 -14.60 -3.13
N ALA A 130 -0.98 -14.26 -1.92
CA ALA A 130 -0.67 -15.00 -0.70
C ALA A 130 -1.10 -16.48 -0.75
N LEU A 131 -2.18 -16.79 -1.47
CA LEU A 131 -2.65 -18.16 -1.67
C LEU A 131 -1.87 -18.94 -2.75
N LEU A 132 -1.12 -18.27 -3.62
CA LEU A 132 -0.51 -18.87 -4.81
C LEU A 132 1.02 -18.82 -4.84
N TYR A 133 1.62 -17.82 -4.20
CA TYR A 133 3.02 -17.47 -4.38
C TYR A 133 3.61 -16.89 -3.08
N PRO A 134 4.83 -17.30 -2.65
CA PRO A 134 5.81 -18.15 -3.36
C PRO A 134 5.44 -19.63 -3.44
N VAL A 135 4.65 -20.14 -2.49
CA VAL A 135 4.24 -21.54 -2.43
C VAL A 135 2.72 -21.62 -2.50
N PRO A 136 2.13 -22.35 -3.47
CA PRO A 136 0.69 -22.39 -3.65
C PRO A 136 0.00 -23.20 -2.55
N PHE A 137 -0.88 -22.55 -1.80
CA PHE A 137 -1.82 -23.21 -0.89
C PHE A 137 -2.98 -23.87 -1.65
N LEU A 138 -3.37 -23.29 -2.80
CA LEU A 138 -4.38 -23.86 -3.69
C LEU A 138 -3.70 -24.92 -4.58
N ARG A 139 -3.98 -26.19 -4.33
CA ARG A 139 -3.25 -27.32 -4.92
C ARG A 139 -3.93 -27.94 -6.13
N ASN A 140 -5.23 -27.71 -6.31
CA ASN A 140 -6.04 -28.27 -7.39
C ASN A 140 -6.81 -27.18 -8.15
N ILE A 141 -7.14 -27.42 -9.43
CA ILE A 141 -7.92 -26.47 -10.25
C ILE A 141 -9.26 -26.07 -9.61
N LYS A 142 -9.93 -27.00 -8.92
CA LYS A 142 -11.17 -26.72 -8.18
C LYS A 142 -10.92 -25.76 -7.02
N GLN A 143 -9.82 -25.94 -6.28
CA GLN A 143 -9.44 -25.04 -5.18
C GLN A 143 -9.07 -23.65 -5.70
N VAL A 144 -8.36 -23.57 -6.83
CA VAL A 144 -8.06 -22.30 -7.51
C VAL A 144 -9.35 -21.57 -7.88
N LYS A 145 -10.30 -22.25 -8.54
CA LYS A 145 -11.60 -21.67 -8.91
C LYS A 145 -12.39 -21.19 -7.69
N ILE A 146 -12.51 -22.00 -6.65
CA ILE A 146 -13.25 -21.66 -5.43
C ILE A 146 -12.58 -20.48 -4.72
N GLY A 147 -11.25 -20.52 -4.53
CA GLY A 147 -10.50 -19.46 -3.86
C GLY A 147 -10.66 -18.10 -4.55
N PHE A 148 -10.48 -18.05 -5.87
CA PHE A 148 -10.71 -16.82 -6.63
C PHE A 148 -12.16 -16.37 -6.65
N SER A 149 -13.12 -17.31 -6.66
CA SER A 149 -14.55 -16.96 -6.59
C SER A 149 -14.92 -16.35 -5.24
N ILE A 150 -14.35 -16.84 -4.14
CA ILE A 150 -14.54 -16.26 -2.80
C ILE A 150 -13.95 -14.85 -2.75
N ILE A 151 -12.73 -14.64 -3.27
CA ILE A 151 -12.10 -13.32 -3.30
C ILE A 151 -12.90 -12.35 -4.17
N ALA A 152 -13.35 -12.78 -5.35
CA ALA A 152 -14.20 -11.99 -6.22
C ALA A 152 -15.56 -11.67 -5.58
N GLY A 153 -16.15 -12.63 -4.86
CA GLY A 153 -17.37 -12.41 -4.09
C GLY A 153 -17.16 -11.39 -2.96
N PHE A 154 -16.00 -11.43 -2.31
CA PHE A 154 -15.66 -10.52 -1.22
C PHE A 154 -15.51 -9.06 -1.69
N ILE A 155 -14.87 -8.81 -2.83
CA ILE A 155 -14.77 -7.43 -3.38
C ILE A 155 -16.14 -6.91 -3.82
N VAL A 156 -16.98 -7.75 -4.43
CA VAL A 156 -18.34 -7.36 -4.83
C VAL A 156 -19.20 -7.08 -3.61
N PHE A 157 -19.07 -7.91 -2.57
CA PHE A 157 -19.77 -7.69 -1.30
C PHE A 157 -19.40 -6.34 -0.67
N ARG A 158 -18.11 -5.96 -0.66
CA ARG A 158 -17.68 -4.65 -0.16
C ARG A 158 -18.27 -3.49 -0.98
N LEU A 159 -18.20 -3.56 -2.30
CA LEU A 159 -18.85 -2.55 -3.16
C LEU A 159 -20.37 -2.44 -2.89
N ILE A 160 -21.05 -3.55 -2.62
CA ILE A 160 -22.48 -3.52 -2.26
C ILE A 160 -22.69 -2.80 -0.93
N LEU A 161 -21.83 -3.03 0.07
CA LEU A 161 -21.91 -2.31 1.34
C LEU A 161 -21.73 -0.81 1.15
N ASP A 162 -20.86 -0.39 0.24
CA ASP A 162 -20.65 1.03 -0.05
C ASP A 162 -21.90 1.67 -0.67
N VAL A 163 -22.51 1.01 -1.66
CA VAL A 163 -23.77 1.46 -2.27
C VAL A 163 -24.93 1.58 -1.26
N VAL A 164 -24.95 0.71 -0.24
CA VAL A 164 -26.00 0.71 0.81
C VAL A 164 -25.66 1.67 1.96
N GLY A 165 -24.48 2.32 1.95
CA GLY A 165 -24.05 3.25 3.00
C GLY A 165 -23.58 2.57 4.28
N LEU A 166 -23.10 1.32 4.18
CA LEU A 166 -22.56 0.51 5.30
C LEU A 166 -21.03 0.35 5.22
N ASN A 167 -20.36 1.20 4.44
CA ASN A 167 -18.91 1.18 4.18
C ASN A 167 -18.02 1.24 5.44
N PHE A 168 -18.43 1.98 6.48
CA PHE A 168 -17.64 2.13 7.73
C PHE A 168 -18.12 1.26 8.90
N THR A 169 -18.78 0.15 8.57
CA THR A 169 -19.28 -0.82 9.56
C THR A 169 -18.40 -2.06 9.61
N ALA A 170 -18.35 -2.72 10.77
CA ALA A 170 -17.59 -3.96 10.98
C ALA A 170 -17.86 -5.07 9.93
N LEU A 171 -19.01 -5.03 9.24
CA LEU A 171 -19.37 -5.97 8.16
C LEU A 171 -18.41 -5.91 6.98
N HIS A 172 -17.72 -4.79 6.76
CA HIS A 172 -16.76 -4.66 5.68
C HIS A 172 -15.40 -5.33 6.03
N ILE A 173 -15.24 -5.76 7.29
CA ILE A 173 -14.09 -6.54 7.79
C ILE A 173 -12.77 -5.79 7.56
N PRO A 174 -12.59 -4.63 8.21
CA PRO A 174 -11.40 -3.80 8.00
C PRO A 174 -10.15 -4.55 8.48
N GLY A 175 -9.01 -4.26 7.88
CA GLY A 175 -7.74 -4.90 8.25
C GLY A 175 -7.61 -6.38 7.86
N PHE A 176 -8.59 -7.01 7.20
CA PHE A 176 -8.51 -8.42 6.75
C PHE A 176 -7.24 -8.73 5.94
N VAL A 177 -6.78 -7.78 5.12
CA VAL A 177 -5.55 -7.92 4.33
C VAL A 177 -4.31 -8.14 5.21
N TYR A 178 -4.28 -7.54 6.41
CA TYR A 178 -3.18 -7.72 7.35
C TYR A 178 -3.21 -9.11 7.97
N TYR A 179 -4.40 -9.62 8.31
CA TYR A 179 -4.56 -10.99 8.79
C TYR A 179 -4.12 -12.02 7.76
N SER A 180 -4.64 -11.93 6.54
CA SER A 180 -4.39 -12.92 5.49
C SER A 180 -2.90 -12.94 5.09
N SER A 181 -2.29 -11.77 4.88
CA SER A 181 -0.87 -11.65 4.54
C SER A 181 0.03 -12.17 5.67
N SER A 182 -0.22 -11.73 6.92
CA SER A 182 0.57 -12.14 8.09
C SER A 182 0.54 -13.65 8.33
N LEU A 183 -0.64 -14.27 8.23
CA LEU A 183 -0.79 -15.70 8.47
C LEU A 183 -0.22 -16.53 7.31
N LEU A 184 -0.58 -16.21 6.06
CA LEU A 184 -0.18 -17.03 4.91
C LEU A 184 1.31 -16.89 4.61
N TRP A 185 1.81 -15.66 4.42
CA TRP A 185 3.23 -15.47 4.15
C TRP A 185 4.08 -15.65 5.40
N GLY A 186 3.60 -15.28 6.59
CA GLY A 186 4.35 -15.51 7.84
C GLY A 186 4.58 -17.01 8.09
N THR A 187 3.57 -17.85 7.88
CA THR A 187 3.75 -19.31 8.02
C THR A 187 4.69 -19.89 6.98
N VAL A 188 4.62 -19.45 5.72
CA VAL A 188 5.57 -19.86 4.67
C VAL A 188 6.99 -19.41 5.05
N TYR A 189 7.16 -18.15 5.45
CA TYR A 189 8.43 -17.60 5.87
C TYR A 189 9.06 -18.44 6.99
N ILE A 190 8.34 -18.64 8.10
CA ILE A 190 8.83 -19.38 9.27
C ILE A 190 9.23 -20.80 8.87
N LYS A 191 8.37 -21.48 8.11
CA LYS A 191 8.57 -22.88 7.70
C LYS A 191 9.84 -23.08 6.87
N PHE A 192 10.05 -22.22 5.88
CA PHE A 192 11.20 -22.36 4.97
C PHE A 192 12.48 -21.78 5.58
N ARG A 193 12.39 -20.73 6.39
CA ARG A 193 13.56 -20.15 7.06
C ARG A 193 14.10 -21.05 8.17
N LEU A 194 13.22 -21.67 8.96
CA LEU A 194 13.58 -22.57 10.06
C LEU A 194 13.72 -24.04 9.64
N ALA A 195 13.70 -24.35 8.34
CA ALA A 195 13.91 -25.71 7.85
C ALA A 195 15.20 -26.33 8.44
N PRO A 196 15.24 -27.65 8.72
CA PRO A 196 16.45 -28.32 9.17
C PRO A 196 17.61 -28.12 8.20
N ARG A 197 18.85 -28.04 8.69
CA ARG A 197 20.05 -27.75 7.87
C ARG A 197 20.20 -28.67 6.66
N GLU A 198 19.84 -29.95 6.81
CA GLU A 198 19.86 -30.96 5.73
C GLU A 198 18.90 -30.65 4.57
N LYS A 199 17.80 -29.93 4.84
CA LYS A 199 16.77 -29.57 3.86
C LYS A 199 16.90 -28.11 3.40
N ARG A 200 17.88 -27.36 3.91
CA ARG A 200 18.13 -25.97 3.50
C ARG A 200 18.86 -25.97 2.17
N THR A 201 18.16 -25.52 1.14
CA THR A 201 18.72 -25.21 -0.17
C THR A 201 18.62 -23.71 -0.43
N ASP A 202 19.34 -23.20 -1.44
CA ASP A 202 19.20 -21.80 -1.86
C ASP A 202 17.75 -21.47 -2.26
N ALA A 203 17.02 -22.43 -2.84
CA ALA A 203 15.60 -22.27 -3.14
C ALA A 203 14.75 -22.09 -1.87
N THR A 204 15.00 -22.84 -0.78
CA THR A 204 14.29 -22.61 0.48
C THR A 204 14.57 -21.23 1.08
N ARG A 205 15.81 -20.74 0.96
CA ARG A 205 16.17 -19.37 1.37
C ARG A 205 15.48 -18.32 0.51
N ASN A 206 15.41 -18.56 -0.81
CA ASN A 206 14.73 -17.69 -1.77
C ASN A 206 13.21 -17.63 -1.51
N ILE A 207 12.56 -18.76 -1.21
CA ILE A 207 11.14 -18.80 -0.81
C ILE A 207 10.90 -17.96 0.45
N ALA A 208 11.74 -18.11 1.48
CA ALA A 208 11.64 -17.32 2.69
C ALA A 208 11.88 -15.83 2.41
N LEU A 209 12.92 -15.48 1.65
CA LEU A 209 13.20 -14.10 1.24
C LEU A 209 11.99 -13.49 0.52
N LEU A 210 11.39 -14.22 -0.42
CA LEU A 210 10.24 -13.76 -1.19
C LEU A 210 9.00 -13.54 -0.33
N ALA A 211 8.68 -14.48 0.56
CA ALA A 211 7.58 -14.31 1.52
C ALA A 211 7.83 -13.09 2.43
N GLY A 212 9.07 -12.91 2.89
CA GLY A 212 9.47 -11.74 3.67
C GLY A 212 9.32 -10.43 2.90
N LEU A 213 9.69 -10.39 1.62
CA LEU A 213 9.53 -9.19 0.78
C LEU A 213 8.05 -8.85 0.55
N PHE A 214 7.19 -9.85 0.33
CA PHE A 214 5.75 -9.63 0.24
C PHE A 214 5.15 -9.11 1.56
N LEU A 215 5.61 -9.64 2.69
CA LEU A 215 5.22 -9.11 4.01
C LEU A 215 5.69 -7.67 4.18
N THR A 216 6.93 -7.34 3.84
CA THR A 216 7.44 -5.96 3.88
C THR A 216 6.63 -5.04 2.97
N LEU A 217 6.23 -5.50 1.78
CA LEU A 217 5.40 -4.72 0.85
C LEU A 217 4.06 -4.33 1.48
N VAL A 218 3.43 -5.21 2.26
CA VAL A 218 2.11 -4.95 2.84
C VAL A 218 2.19 -4.30 4.22
N LEU A 219 3.10 -4.79 5.07
CA LEU A 219 3.20 -4.50 6.49
C LEU A 219 4.36 -3.58 6.86
N GLY A 220 5.18 -3.14 5.91
CA GLY A 220 6.34 -2.30 6.20
C GLY A 220 5.95 -1.05 7.01
N HIS A 221 4.92 -0.31 6.56
CA HIS A 221 4.41 0.84 7.31
C HIS A 221 3.87 0.43 8.70
N VAL A 222 3.17 -0.71 8.81
CA VAL A 222 2.65 -1.24 10.08
C VAL A 222 3.78 -1.55 11.06
N TRP A 223 4.91 -2.06 10.58
CA TRP A 223 6.06 -2.37 11.44
C TRP A 223 6.68 -1.13 12.06
N MET A 224 6.53 0.06 11.47
CA MET A 224 7.00 1.30 12.10
C MET A 224 6.17 1.69 13.34
N TRP A 225 5.00 1.08 13.54
CA TRP A 225 4.12 1.37 14.67
C TRP A 225 4.34 0.41 15.86
N TRP A 226 5.32 -0.50 15.74
CA TRP A 226 5.55 -1.56 16.73
C TRP A 226 5.76 -1.08 18.18
N PRO A 227 6.44 0.06 18.47
CA PRO A 227 6.62 0.45 19.86
C PRO A 227 5.31 0.88 20.51
N GLY A 228 4.38 1.44 19.73
CA GLY A 228 3.07 1.86 20.23
C GLY A 228 2.28 0.68 20.80
N LEU A 229 2.36 -0.48 20.13
CA LEU A 229 1.77 -1.72 20.62
C LEU A 229 2.43 -2.20 21.93
N ILE A 230 3.76 -2.23 21.98
CA ILE A 230 4.52 -2.80 23.11
C ILE A 230 4.48 -1.90 24.35
N LEU A 231 4.58 -0.58 24.15
CA LEU A 231 4.60 0.42 25.21
C LEU A 231 3.19 0.92 25.57
N GLN A 232 2.15 0.35 24.96
CA GLN A 232 0.75 0.69 25.22
C GLN A 232 0.44 2.18 25.00
N SER A 233 1.02 2.76 23.94
CA SER A 233 0.84 4.18 23.64
C SER A 233 -0.57 4.50 23.20
N GLU A 234 -1.05 5.67 23.60
CA GLU A 234 -2.38 6.17 23.22
C GLU A 234 -2.54 6.26 21.70
N TYR A 235 -1.49 6.69 20.99
CA TYR A 235 -1.52 6.80 19.53
C TYR A 235 -1.76 5.48 18.79
N PHE A 236 -1.57 4.33 19.43
CA PHE A 236 -1.82 3.02 18.83
C PHE A 236 -3.19 2.46 19.22
N PHE A 237 -3.60 2.62 20.49
CA PHE A 237 -4.83 2.02 21.01
C PHE A 237 -6.08 2.87 20.83
N PHE A 238 -5.91 4.18 20.66
CA PHE A 238 -7.00 5.14 20.42
C PHE A 238 -6.95 5.72 19.00
N ILE A 239 -6.45 4.94 18.03
CA ILE A 239 -6.50 5.34 16.62
C ILE A 239 -7.95 5.56 16.23
N ASP A 240 -8.24 6.80 15.81
CA ASP A 240 -9.50 7.18 15.19
C ASP A 240 -9.28 7.33 13.68
N LEU A 241 -9.70 6.31 12.92
CA LEU A 241 -9.50 6.31 11.47
C LEU A 241 -10.51 7.21 10.76
N GLY A 242 -11.67 7.47 11.36
CA GLY A 242 -12.77 8.19 10.72
C GLY A 242 -12.92 9.65 11.14
N GLY A 243 -12.34 10.06 12.27
CA GLY A 243 -12.60 11.37 12.87
C GLY A 243 -14.00 11.42 13.48
N GLY A 244 -14.13 11.03 14.74
CA GLY A 244 -15.37 11.11 15.50
C GLY A 244 -16.37 10.00 15.16
N SER A 245 -17.54 10.36 14.60
CA SER A 245 -18.66 9.40 14.39
C SER A 245 -18.69 8.75 13.01
N PHE A 246 -17.65 8.94 12.20
CA PHE A 246 -17.59 8.45 10.82
C PHE A 246 -17.36 6.93 10.75
N THR A 247 -16.56 6.40 11.67
CA THR A 247 -16.31 4.97 11.85
C THR A 247 -16.98 4.44 13.11
N SER A 248 -17.33 3.16 13.11
CA SER A 248 -17.79 2.49 14.34
C SER A 248 -16.60 2.06 15.20
N THR A 249 -16.73 2.07 16.53
CA THR A 249 -15.65 1.62 17.43
C THR A 249 -15.16 0.19 17.11
N LEU A 250 -16.07 -0.69 16.68
CA LEU A 250 -15.71 -2.05 16.26
C LEU A 250 -14.90 -2.06 14.96
N TRP A 251 -15.17 -1.14 14.04
CA TRP A 251 -14.39 -0.96 12.81
C TRP A 251 -12.94 -0.59 13.12
N ASP A 252 -12.74 0.43 13.95
CA ASP A 252 -11.42 0.90 14.33
C ASP A 252 -10.65 -0.17 15.12
N PHE A 253 -11.34 -0.87 16.04
CA PHE A 253 -10.76 -2.02 16.74
C PHE A 253 -10.32 -3.12 15.76
N MET A 254 -11.15 -3.49 14.78
CA MET A 254 -10.81 -4.53 13.81
C MET A 254 -9.61 -4.13 12.95
N TRP A 255 -9.50 -2.85 12.55
CA TRP A 255 -8.32 -2.35 11.85
C TRP A 255 -7.05 -2.43 12.71
N THR A 256 -7.09 -1.89 13.93
CA THR A 256 -5.96 -1.87 14.88
C THR A 256 -5.54 -3.28 15.29
N SER A 257 -6.49 -4.22 15.41
CA SER A 257 -6.18 -5.62 15.62
C SER A 257 -5.45 -6.27 14.42
N GLY A 258 -5.78 -5.83 13.20
CA GLY A 258 -5.01 -6.13 11.98
C GLY A 258 -3.58 -5.60 12.00
N TYR A 259 -3.37 -4.38 12.50
CA TYR A 259 -2.02 -3.84 12.72
C TYR A 259 -1.26 -4.65 13.77
N SER A 260 -1.93 -5.04 14.86
CA SER A 260 -1.33 -5.81 15.95
C SER A 260 -0.81 -7.17 15.47
N ILE A 261 -1.59 -7.91 14.66
CA ILE A 261 -1.11 -9.18 14.08
C ILE A 261 0.03 -8.96 13.08
N GLY A 262 0.00 -7.86 12.32
CA GLY A 262 1.07 -7.46 11.41
C GLY A 262 2.39 -7.18 12.12
N ILE A 263 2.34 -6.45 13.25
CA ILE A 263 3.48 -6.20 14.13
C ILE A 263 4.00 -7.52 14.72
N ALA A 264 3.11 -8.37 15.22
CA ALA A 264 3.51 -9.67 15.77
C ALA A 264 4.24 -10.54 14.74
N ALA A 265 3.74 -10.59 13.50
CA ALA A 265 4.41 -11.28 12.40
C ALA A 265 5.78 -10.66 12.09
N GLY A 266 5.89 -9.33 12.06
CA GLY A 266 7.15 -8.62 11.85
C GLY A 266 8.18 -8.90 12.94
N LEU A 267 7.79 -8.82 14.21
CA LEU A 267 8.65 -9.12 15.36
C LEU A 267 9.13 -10.58 15.33
N ALA A 268 8.27 -11.52 14.93
CA ALA A 268 8.66 -12.91 14.76
C ALA A 268 9.72 -13.08 13.66
N ILE A 269 9.58 -12.40 12.51
CA ILE A 269 10.55 -12.42 11.41
C ILE A 269 11.89 -11.83 11.85
N VAL A 270 11.89 -10.64 12.47
CA VAL A 270 13.12 -10.00 12.98
C VAL A 270 13.81 -10.91 13.98
N SER A 271 13.07 -11.48 14.94
CA SER A 271 13.62 -12.40 15.94
C SER A 271 14.26 -13.63 15.29
N ILE A 272 13.62 -14.20 14.27
CA ILE A 272 14.15 -15.34 13.51
C ILE A 272 15.41 -14.95 12.74
N GLU A 273 15.42 -13.80 12.07
CA GLU A 273 16.58 -13.35 11.30
C GLU A 273 17.78 -13.02 12.20
N VAL A 274 17.55 -12.35 13.33
CA VAL A 274 18.61 -12.10 14.34
C VAL A 274 19.15 -13.42 14.87
N TYR A 275 18.27 -14.36 15.22
CA TYR A 275 18.68 -15.69 15.68
C TYR A 275 19.52 -16.45 14.65
N GLN A 276 19.14 -16.40 13.37
CA GLN A 276 19.85 -17.09 12.30
C GLN A 276 21.17 -16.37 11.94
N ALA A 277 21.22 -15.05 12.04
CA ALA A 277 22.44 -14.27 11.87
C ALA A 277 23.47 -14.60 12.96
N ILE A 278 23.05 -14.70 14.23
CA ILE A 278 23.90 -15.15 15.34
C ILE A 278 24.46 -16.56 15.09
N LYS A 279 23.68 -17.43 14.45
CA LYS A 279 24.11 -18.79 14.04
C LYS A 279 24.96 -18.83 12.77
N GLY A 280 25.35 -17.68 12.21
CA GLY A 280 26.21 -17.58 11.03
C GLY A 280 25.49 -17.77 9.68
N ASP A 281 24.16 -17.67 9.64
CA ASP A 281 23.36 -17.76 8.40
C ASP A 281 22.53 -16.48 8.16
N PRO A 282 23.16 -15.30 7.98
CA PRO A 282 22.45 -14.05 7.77
C PRO A 282 21.72 -14.04 6.41
N ASN A 283 20.51 -13.49 6.38
CA ASN A 283 19.74 -13.29 5.15
C ASN A 283 19.68 -11.80 4.80
N LYS A 284 19.60 -11.49 3.50
CA LYS A 284 19.44 -10.12 3.00
C LYS A 284 18.19 -9.44 3.54
N LEU A 285 17.16 -10.22 3.87
CA LEU A 285 15.92 -9.71 4.45
C LEU A 285 16.15 -8.89 5.73
N LEU A 286 17.13 -9.26 6.58
CA LEU A 286 17.42 -8.54 7.82
C LEU A 286 17.76 -7.07 7.55
N TYR A 287 18.56 -6.79 6.53
CA TYR A 287 18.93 -5.42 6.14
C TYR A 287 17.74 -4.63 5.57
N ILE A 288 16.74 -5.33 5.02
CA ILE A 288 15.53 -4.70 4.46
C ILE A 288 14.55 -4.36 5.57
N ILE A 289 14.38 -5.23 6.57
CA ILE A 289 13.40 -5.05 7.64
C ILE A 289 13.92 -4.18 8.80
N ALA A 290 15.23 -4.22 9.09
CA ALA A 290 15.80 -3.49 10.23
C ALA A 290 15.51 -1.97 10.20
N PRO A 291 15.58 -1.27 9.05
CA PRO A 291 15.23 0.15 8.98
C PRO A 291 13.79 0.44 9.44
N TYR A 292 12.82 -0.41 9.11
CA TYR A 292 11.42 -0.22 9.52
C TYR A 292 11.26 -0.27 11.05
N PHE A 293 11.93 -1.21 11.71
CA PHE A 293 11.89 -1.32 13.17
C PHE A 293 12.67 -0.21 13.86
N ALA A 294 13.79 0.23 13.29
CA ALA A 294 14.56 1.36 13.79
C ALA A 294 13.78 2.68 13.66
N LEU A 295 13.15 2.91 12.50
CA LEU A 295 12.24 4.05 12.29
C LEU A 295 11.10 4.03 13.29
N GLY A 296 10.57 2.85 13.64
CA GLY A 296 9.54 2.78 14.68
C GLY A 296 9.97 3.33 16.03
N LEU A 297 11.20 3.05 16.48
CA LEU A 297 11.73 3.61 17.73
C LEU A 297 11.83 5.14 17.70
N ILE A 298 12.27 5.70 16.57
CA ILE A 298 12.32 7.16 16.37
C ILE A 298 10.90 7.72 16.35
N GLY A 299 10.00 7.04 15.63
CA GLY A 299 8.61 7.41 15.49
C GLY A 299 7.86 7.41 16.82
N TYR A 300 8.17 6.50 17.75
CA TYR A 300 7.57 6.52 19.09
C TYR A 300 7.75 7.87 19.79
N SER A 301 8.96 8.42 19.78
CA SER A 301 9.26 9.71 20.39
C SER A 301 8.51 10.88 19.74
N ILE A 302 8.19 10.76 18.45
CA ILE A 302 7.47 11.79 17.66
C ILE A 302 5.95 11.63 17.82
N TYR A 303 5.42 10.41 17.69
CA TYR A 303 3.99 10.14 17.87
C TYR A 303 3.54 10.35 19.32
N SER A 304 4.42 10.18 20.30
CA SER A 304 4.09 10.39 21.73
C SER A 304 3.90 11.86 22.13
N THR A 305 4.30 12.82 21.28
CA THR A 305 4.15 14.26 21.59
C THR A 305 2.85 14.85 21.04
N GLY A 306 2.15 14.15 20.15
CA GLY A 306 0.85 14.57 19.59
C GLY A 306 -0.34 14.12 20.44
N SER A 307 -1.39 14.95 20.49
CA SER A 307 -2.64 14.63 21.21
C SER A 307 -3.65 13.82 20.37
N ASP A 308 -3.55 13.85 19.04
CA ASP A 308 -4.46 13.15 18.13
C ASP A 308 -3.68 12.48 16.98
N THR A 309 -3.97 11.19 16.75
CA THR A 309 -3.29 10.39 15.70
C THR A 309 -4.28 9.75 14.74
N GLY A 310 -5.19 10.58 14.22
CA GLY A 310 -6.11 10.18 13.16
C GLY A 310 -5.42 10.04 11.80
N PHE A 311 -5.83 9.03 11.02
CA PHE A 311 -5.22 8.72 9.71
C PHE A 311 -5.88 9.48 8.54
N VAL A 312 -7.16 9.89 8.68
CA VAL A 312 -7.96 10.39 7.54
C VAL A 312 -8.49 11.81 7.76
N LEU A 313 -8.82 12.24 8.99
CA LEU A 313 -9.52 13.52 9.25
C LEU A 313 -9.10 14.19 10.59
N GLY A 314 -7.83 14.08 10.98
CA GLY A 314 -7.37 14.68 12.24
C GLY A 314 -7.12 16.19 12.10
N GLU A 315 -7.98 17.03 12.70
CA GLU A 315 -7.65 18.43 12.98
C GLU A 315 -6.49 18.47 14.01
N GLY A 316 -5.41 19.21 13.71
CA GLY A 316 -4.38 19.54 14.70
C GLY A 316 -3.16 18.61 14.79
N LYS A 317 -2.77 17.93 13.70
CA LYS A 317 -1.42 17.34 13.64
C LYS A 317 -0.40 18.48 13.69
N GLY A 318 0.57 18.41 14.61
CA GLY A 318 1.69 19.34 14.56
C GLY A 318 2.57 19.06 13.33
N GLU A 319 3.13 20.11 12.71
CA GLU A 319 4.06 20.07 11.55
C GLU A 319 5.05 18.89 11.60
N VAL A 320 5.67 18.64 12.76
CA VAL A 320 6.64 17.54 12.93
C VAL A 320 6.01 16.14 12.76
N LEU A 321 4.77 15.96 13.21
CA LEU A 321 4.02 14.70 13.12
C LEU A 321 3.62 14.41 11.67
N GLU A 322 3.21 15.45 10.95
CA GLU A 322 2.80 15.37 9.56
C GLU A 322 4.01 15.05 8.66
N LEU A 323 5.10 15.82 8.78
CA LEU A 323 6.37 15.54 8.10
C LEU A 323 6.86 14.11 8.36
N TRP A 324 6.73 13.64 9.61
CA TRP A 324 7.08 12.26 9.95
C TRP A 324 6.18 11.23 9.27
N SER A 325 4.87 11.47 9.20
CA SER A 325 3.92 10.60 8.48
C SER A 325 4.22 10.55 6.99
N ILE A 326 4.54 11.69 6.38
CA ILE A 326 4.94 11.78 4.97
C ILE A 326 6.22 10.96 4.73
N PHE A 327 7.24 11.14 5.57
CA PHE A 327 8.52 10.44 5.48
C PHE A 327 8.41 8.92 5.67
N THR A 328 7.46 8.48 6.49
CA THR A 328 7.34 7.07 6.87
C THR A 328 6.29 6.34 6.05
N THR A 329 5.03 6.65 6.30
CA THR A 329 3.89 5.89 5.77
C THR A 329 3.63 6.22 4.31
N ASN A 330 3.62 7.50 3.95
CA ASN A 330 3.35 7.90 2.56
C ASN A 330 4.50 7.50 1.63
N LEU A 331 5.75 7.73 2.03
CA LEU A 331 6.92 7.24 1.30
C LEU A 331 6.89 5.72 1.10
N HIS A 332 6.46 4.96 2.12
CA HIS A 332 6.32 3.52 1.96
C HIS A 332 5.27 3.16 0.90
N PHE A 333 4.11 3.81 0.93
CA PHE A 333 3.01 3.56 0.00
C PHE A 333 3.29 3.97 -1.44
N THR A 334 3.94 5.13 -1.64
CA THR A 334 4.14 5.72 -2.96
C THR A 334 5.43 5.25 -3.62
N ILE A 335 6.48 4.97 -2.84
CA ILE A 335 7.83 4.68 -3.37
C ILE A 335 8.30 3.28 -2.97
N ALA A 336 8.33 2.95 -1.68
CA ALA A 336 8.96 1.71 -1.23
C ALA A 336 8.25 0.46 -1.76
N ARG A 337 6.91 0.46 -1.80
CA ARG A 337 6.10 -0.65 -2.34
C ARG A 337 6.42 -0.96 -3.82
N PRO A 338 6.37 0.03 -4.75
CA PRO A 338 6.83 -0.18 -6.12
C PRO A 338 8.25 -0.73 -6.22
N ILE A 339 9.21 -0.20 -5.44
CA ILE A 339 10.60 -0.68 -5.44
C ILE A 339 10.68 -2.15 -5.02
N ILE A 340 9.99 -2.54 -3.95
CA ILE A 340 9.97 -3.92 -3.45
C ILE A 340 9.37 -4.86 -4.49
N ALA A 341 8.25 -4.48 -5.12
CA ALA A 341 7.64 -5.30 -6.15
C ALA A 341 8.50 -5.42 -7.40
N MET A 342 9.16 -4.34 -7.81
CA MET A 342 10.13 -4.34 -8.90
C MET A 342 11.25 -5.33 -8.62
N TYR A 343 11.81 -5.26 -7.41
CA TYR A 343 12.80 -6.23 -6.96
C TYR A 343 12.28 -7.66 -7.03
N ILE A 344 11.04 -7.93 -6.60
CA ILE A 344 10.42 -9.26 -6.68
C ILE A 344 10.32 -9.73 -8.14
N LEU A 345 9.81 -8.87 -9.03
CA LEU A 345 9.59 -9.21 -10.43
C LEU A 345 10.89 -9.55 -11.17
N LEU A 346 11.96 -8.78 -10.93
CA LEU A 346 13.28 -9.03 -11.53
C LEU A 346 13.98 -10.20 -10.88
N LYS A 347 14.11 -10.18 -9.55
CA LYS A 347 14.96 -11.15 -8.84
C LYS A 347 14.43 -12.58 -8.98
N PHE A 348 13.12 -12.76 -9.04
CA PHE A 348 12.50 -14.08 -9.15
C PHE A 348 12.07 -14.43 -10.59
N GLY A 349 12.61 -13.73 -11.58
CA GLY A 349 12.45 -14.11 -13.00
C GLY A 349 11.00 -14.08 -13.50
N LEU A 350 10.16 -13.20 -12.95
CA LEU A 350 8.76 -13.07 -13.40
C LEU A 350 8.66 -12.40 -14.77
N PHE A 351 9.74 -11.78 -15.24
CA PHE A 351 9.89 -11.32 -16.62
C PHE A 351 10.85 -12.21 -17.41
N ASP A 352 10.55 -12.38 -18.69
CA ASP A 352 11.54 -12.85 -19.64
C ASP A 352 12.36 -11.63 -20.11
N ILE A 353 13.66 -11.65 -19.84
CA ILE A 353 14.58 -10.56 -20.23
C ILE A 353 15.49 -11.08 -21.33
N ASN A 354 15.02 -10.88 -22.55
CA ASN A 354 15.72 -11.13 -23.81
C ASN A 354 16.14 -9.81 -24.45
N GLU A 355 16.91 -9.85 -25.55
CA GLU A 355 17.41 -8.63 -26.23
C GLU A 355 16.30 -7.65 -26.63
N LYS A 356 15.08 -8.14 -26.90
CA LYS A 356 13.93 -7.31 -27.29
C LYS A 356 13.23 -6.64 -26.10
N THR A 357 13.31 -7.23 -24.92
CA THR A 357 12.59 -6.79 -23.70
C THR A 357 13.50 -6.09 -22.70
N LYS A 358 14.81 -6.32 -22.80
CA LYS A 358 15.85 -5.66 -22.00
C LYS A 358 15.76 -4.13 -22.02
N PRO A 359 15.55 -3.44 -23.16
CA PRO A 359 15.43 -1.98 -23.16
C PRO A 359 14.25 -1.49 -22.31
N MET A 360 13.13 -2.21 -22.36
CA MET A 360 11.92 -1.85 -21.64
C MET A 360 12.05 -2.09 -20.13
N ALA A 361 12.68 -3.20 -19.72
CA ALA A 361 12.99 -3.47 -18.32
C ALA A 361 13.99 -2.46 -17.73
N LYS A 362 14.96 -2.01 -18.54
CA LYS A 362 15.90 -0.93 -18.18
C LYS A 362 15.17 0.40 -18.00
N ILE A 363 14.32 0.79 -18.96
CA ILE A 363 13.50 2.03 -18.86
C ILE A 363 12.64 2.01 -17.59
N MET A 364 11.98 0.89 -17.28
CA MET A 364 11.16 0.79 -16.08
C MET A 364 11.98 0.95 -14.79
N SER A 365 13.17 0.36 -14.74
CA SER A 365 14.09 0.50 -13.60
C SER A 365 14.60 1.94 -13.45
N ILE A 366 14.92 2.60 -14.56
CA ILE A 366 15.32 4.02 -14.59
C ILE A 366 14.18 4.91 -14.10
N ILE A 367 12.97 4.76 -14.63
CA ILE A 367 11.80 5.55 -14.21
C ILE A 367 11.61 5.43 -12.70
N LEU A 368 11.67 4.20 -12.18
CA LEU A 368 11.48 3.96 -10.76
C LEU A 368 12.56 4.59 -9.89
N ILE A 369 13.83 4.48 -10.26
CA ILE A 369 14.93 5.10 -9.50
C ILE A 369 14.87 6.62 -9.59
N VAL A 370 14.64 7.18 -10.78
CA VAL A 370 14.57 8.63 -10.99
C VAL A 370 13.40 9.22 -10.21
N VAL A 371 12.21 8.63 -10.30
CA VAL A 371 11.03 9.10 -9.56
C VAL A 371 11.22 8.93 -8.06
N ALA A 372 11.70 7.77 -7.60
CA ALA A 372 11.99 7.55 -6.18
C ALA A 372 13.01 8.55 -5.64
N THR A 373 14.09 8.79 -6.39
CA THR A 373 15.14 9.76 -6.01
C THR A 373 14.58 11.19 -5.97
N SER A 374 13.77 11.56 -6.97
CA SER A 374 13.12 12.87 -7.02
C SER A 374 12.23 13.11 -5.80
N ALA A 375 11.36 12.15 -5.48
CA ALA A 375 10.43 12.30 -4.36
C ALA A 375 11.12 12.22 -2.99
N ILE A 376 12.17 11.39 -2.83
CA ILE A 376 13.01 11.41 -1.63
C ILE A 376 13.68 12.79 -1.46
N LEU A 377 14.08 13.42 -2.55
CA LEU A 377 14.76 14.73 -2.50
C LEU A 377 13.81 15.88 -2.26
N GLU A 378 12.62 15.85 -2.84
CA GLU A 378 11.52 16.76 -2.51
C GLU A 378 11.21 16.69 -1.00
N LEU A 379 11.18 15.48 -0.44
CA LEU A 379 10.96 15.29 0.98
C LEU A 379 12.15 15.73 1.86
N ILE A 380 13.39 15.49 1.43
CA ILE A 380 14.56 16.02 2.15
C ILE A 380 14.56 17.56 2.14
N GLN A 381 14.11 18.18 1.04
CA GLN A 381 13.99 19.63 0.93
C GLN A 381 12.93 20.22 1.85
N SER A 382 11.82 19.52 2.07
CA SER A 382 10.79 19.97 3.00
C SER A 382 11.25 19.83 4.47
N VAL A 383 12.03 18.80 4.79
CA VAL A 383 12.58 18.61 6.15
C VAL A 383 13.76 19.52 6.47
N ILE A 384 14.66 19.74 5.50
CA ILE A 384 15.84 20.59 5.68
C ILE A 384 15.77 21.73 4.65
N PRO A 385 15.53 22.98 5.09
CA PRO A 385 15.54 24.14 4.19
C PRO A 385 16.97 24.43 3.73
N ILE A 386 17.43 23.69 2.71
CA ILE A 386 18.74 23.84 2.07
C ILE A 386 18.62 24.82 0.90
N ASN A 387 19.66 25.61 0.66
CA ASN A 387 19.76 26.48 -0.51
C ASN A 387 19.54 25.68 -1.82
N GLN A 388 18.61 26.14 -2.66
CA GLN A 388 18.21 25.52 -3.93
C GLN A 388 19.40 25.16 -4.84
N MET A 389 20.48 25.96 -4.87
CA MET A 389 21.66 25.63 -5.68
C MET A 389 22.46 24.45 -5.12
N ILE A 390 22.57 24.33 -3.81
CA ILE A 390 23.24 23.20 -3.15
C ILE A 390 22.40 21.94 -3.33
N THR A 391 21.08 22.06 -3.22
CA THR A 391 20.19 20.92 -3.43
C THR A 391 20.17 20.45 -4.87
N ALA A 392 20.18 21.36 -5.85
CA ALA A 392 20.32 21.00 -7.26
C ALA A 392 21.67 20.31 -7.57
N ALA A 393 22.75 20.73 -6.92
CA ALA A 393 24.05 20.08 -7.05
C ALA A 393 24.07 18.67 -6.41
N LEU A 394 23.52 18.53 -5.20
CA LEU A 394 23.34 17.23 -4.54
C LEU A 394 22.42 16.31 -5.34
N LEU A 395 21.34 16.85 -5.91
CA LEU A 395 20.42 16.15 -6.81
C LEU A 395 21.17 15.60 -8.03
N GLY A 396 22.02 16.40 -8.68
CA GLY A 396 22.85 15.94 -9.80
C GLY A 396 23.78 14.78 -9.40
N ILE A 397 24.39 14.86 -8.21
CA ILE A 397 25.27 13.80 -7.67
C ILE A 397 24.48 12.53 -7.36
N ILE A 398 23.37 12.63 -6.62
CA ILE A 398 22.56 11.49 -6.20
C ILE A 398 21.92 10.81 -7.42
N ILE A 399 21.44 11.58 -8.41
CA ILE A 399 20.93 11.02 -9.67
C ILE A 399 22.06 10.32 -10.44
N ALA A 400 23.24 10.92 -10.56
CA ALA A 400 24.37 10.29 -11.26
C ALA A 400 24.80 8.98 -10.58
N PHE A 401 24.86 8.95 -9.25
CA PHE A 401 25.10 7.72 -8.48
C PHE A 401 23.95 6.73 -8.62
N GLY A 402 22.70 7.19 -8.59
CA GLY A 402 21.51 6.37 -8.78
C GLY A 402 21.51 5.68 -10.14
N ILE A 403 21.88 6.39 -11.22
CA ILE A 403 22.00 5.85 -12.57
C ILE A 403 23.18 4.86 -12.67
N GLY A 404 24.35 5.19 -12.11
CA GLY A 404 25.49 4.27 -12.11
C GLY A 404 25.24 2.99 -11.29
N TRP A 405 24.49 3.12 -10.19
CA TRP A 405 24.07 2.00 -9.36
C TRP A 405 22.94 1.18 -10.01
N GLU A 406 22.06 1.81 -10.79
CA GLU A 406 21.01 1.16 -11.59
C GLU A 406 21.61 0.14 -12.54
N GLU A 407 22.56 0.55 -13.38
CA GLU A 407 23.11 -0.31 -14.43
C GLU A 407 23.74 -1.57 -13.82
N LYS A 408 24.52 -1.41 -12.73
CA LYS A 408 25.13 -2.52 -12.01
C LYS A 408 24.11 -3.41 -11.30
N SER A 409 23.11 -2.81 -10.66
CA SER A 409 22.07 -3.53 -9.91
C SER A 409 21.15 -4.29 -10.86
N PHE A 410 20.68 -3.66 -11.93
CA PHE A 410 19.90 -4.28 -12.99
C PHE A 410 20.65 -5.45 -13.61
N HIS A 411 21.91 -5.27 -14.02
CA HIS A 411 22.71 -6.37 -14.55
C HIS A 411 22.86 -7.53 -13.57
N THR A 412 23.05 -7.25 -12.28
CA THR A 412 23.16 -8.28 -11.23
C THR A 412 21.84 -9.01 -10.99
N LEU A 413 20.71 -8.30 -11.01
CA LEU A 413 19.38 -8.85 -10.79
C LEU A 413 18.94 -9.74 -11.96
N VAL A 414 19.24 -9.32 -13.19
CA VAL A 414 18.88 -10.04 -14.42
C VAL A 414 19.79 -11.24 -14.68
N SER A 415 21.09 -11.12 -14.40
CA SER A 415 22.06 -12.20 -14.69
C SER A 415 21.97 -13.40 -13.75
N ASN A 416 21.34 -13.26 -12.59
CA ASN A 416 21.25 -14.32 -11.59
C ASN A 416 19.84 -14.39 -10.95
N PRO A 417 18.82 -14.83 -11.72
CA PRO A 417 17.47 -15.01 -11.19
C PRO A 417 17.46 -16.09 -10.11
N ALA A 418 16.72 -15.82 -9.03
CA ALA A 418 16.54 -16.73 -7.91
C ALA A 418 15.64 -17.90 -8.30
N ASP A 419 16.17 -19.11 -8.20
CA ASP A 419 15.39 -20.34 -8.36
C ASP A 419 14.64 -20.67 -7.06
N LEU A 420 13.35 -20.99 -7.18
CA LEU A 420 12.45 -21.36 -6.08
C LEU A 420 12.19 -22.87 -5.96
N ARG A 421 12.54 -23.66 -6.97
CA ARG A 421 12.16 -25.07 -7.10
C ARG A 421 13.34 -26.02 -6.93
N LYS A 422 14.54 -25.58 -7.29
CA LYS A 422 15.74 -26.43 -7.26
C LYS A 422 16.04 -26.96 -5.86
N GLY A 423 15.98 -28.29 -5.72
CA GLY A 423 16.24 -28.98 -4.46
C GLY A 423 15.11 -28.88 -3.43
N VAL A 424 13.95 -28.32 -3.80
CA VAL A 424 12.72 -28.36 -2.98
C VAL A 424 11.86 -29.54 -3.44
N ASP A 425 11.23 -30.21 -2.48
CA ASP A 425 10.33 -31.35 -2.75
C ASP A 425 9.19 -30.92 -3.68
N LYS A 426 9.00 -31.66 -4.78
CA LYS A 426 7.98 -31.40 -5.82
C LYS A 426 6.57 -31.29 -5.24
N LYS A 427 6.29 -31.91 -4.09
CA LYS A 427 4.97 -31.78 -3.43
C LYS A 427 4.58 -30.33 -3.13
N TRP A 428 5.55 -29.43 -2.94
CA TRP A 428 5.29 -28.01 -2.68
C TRP A 428 4.82 -27.25 -3.91
N PHE A 429 5.04 -27.80 -5.11
CA PHE A 429 4.71 -27.18 -6.39
C PHE A 429 3.84 -28.12 -7.22
N PRO A 430 2.51 -28.17 -6.97
CA PRO A 430 1.59 -28.95 -7.78
C PRO A 430 1.59 -28.42 -9.22
N GLU A 431 1.62 -29.34 -10.17
CA GLU A 431 1.50 -29.04 -11.59
C GLU A 431 0.01 -28.95 -11.95
N ILE A 432 -0.46 -27.73 -12.22
CA ILE A 432 -1.83 -27.48 -12.68
C ILE A 432 -1.72 -26.90 -14.08
N ASP A 433 -2.37 -27.55 -15.05
CA ASP A 433 -2.49 -27.02 -16.40
C ASP A 433 -3.65 -26.00 -16.46
N ILE A 434 -3.28 -24.73 -16.55
CA ILE A 434 -4.22 -23.62 -16.73
C ILE A 434 -3.90 -22.96 -18.06
N PRO A 435 -4.80 -23.07 -19.07
CA PRO A 435 -4.57 -22.43 -20.35
C PRO A 435 -4.36 -20.92 -20.19
N ARG A 436 -3.35 -20.37 -20.88
CA ARG A 436 -2.99 -18.94 -20.85
C ARG A 436 -4.16 -18.01 -21.13
N LYS A 437 -5.10 -18.43 -21.97
CA LYS A 437 -6.36 -17.71 -22.24
C LYS A 437 -7.14 -17.36 -20.96
N TYR A 438 -7.13 -18.23 -19.95
CA TYR A 438 -7.80 -17.96 -18.67
C TYR A 438 -7.00 -16.99 -17.79
N ILE A 439 -5.67 -17.00 -17.88
CA ILE A 439 -4.83 -16.03 -17.16
C ILE A 439 -5.06 -14.62 -17.72
N HIS A 440 -5.14 -14.46 -19.04
CA HIS A 440 -5.48 -13.17 -19.66
C HIS A 440 -6.90 -12.66 -19.36
N ARG A 441 -7.81 -13.53 -18.91
CA ARG A 441 -9.15 -13.08 -18.45
C ARG A 441 -9.09 -12.34 -17.12
N ILE A 442 -8.03 -12.51 -16.32
CA ILE A 442 -7.83 -11.74 -15.09
C ILE A 442 -7.72 -10.25 -15.42
N ASP A 443 -6.98 -9.92 -16.48
CA ASP A 443 -6.83 -8.54 -16.94
C ASP A 443 -8.19 -7.91 -17.31
N TRP A 444 -9.03 -8.66 -18.02
CA TRP A 444 -10.39 -8.23 -18.36
C TRP A 444 -11.29 -8.11 -17.14
N ALA A 445 -11.21 -9.05 -16.19
CA ALA A 445 -11.98 -8.98 -14.96
C ALA A 445 -11.60 -7.73 -14.13
N CYS A 446 -10.31 -7.41 -14.04
CA CYS A 446 -9.84 -6.20 -13.39
C CYS A 446 -10.36 -4.94 -14.11
N LEU A 447 -10.28 -4.89 -15.44
CA LEU A 447 -10.79 -3.76 -16.21
C LEU A 447 -12.30 -3.56 -16.01
N ILE A 448 -13.09 -4.65 -16.08
CA ILE A 448 -14.53 -4.61 -15.85
C ILE A 448 -14.82 -4.09 -14.44
N TYR A 449 -14.08 -4.57 -13.42
CA TYR A 449 -14.25 -4.06 -12.07
C TYR A 449 -13.94 -2.56 -11.99
N CYS A 450 -12.87 -2.07 -12.60
CA CYS A 450 -12.57 -0.62 -12.60
C CYS A 450 -13.69 0.21 -13.23
N LEU A 451 -14.31 -0.30 -14.30
CA LEU A 451 -15.47 0.35 -14.94
C LEU A 451 -16.71 0.33 -14.04
N VAL A 452 -16.96 -0.80 -13.35
CA VAL A 452 -18.06 -0.92 -12.38
C VAL A 452 -17.83 0.01 -11.19
N ALA A 453 -16.60 0.08 -10.66
CA ALA A 453 -16.23 1.00 -9.59
C ALA A 453 -16.50 2.46 -9.99
N LEU A 454 -16.06 2.88 -11.18
CA LEU A 454 -16.36 4.21 -11.72
C LEU A 454 -17.86 4.51 -11.77
N LEU A 455 -18.67 3.53 -12.22
CA LEU A 455 -20.12 3.68 -12.25
C LEU A 455 -20.73 3.78 -10.85
N VAL A 456 -20.27 2.96 -9.91
CA VAL A 456 -20.71 2.98 -8.50
C VAL A 456 -20.38 4.32 -7.85
N SER A 457 -19.15 4.81 -8.03
CA SER A 457 -18.72 6.13 -7.52
C SER A 457 -19.58 7.25 -8.09
N PHE A 458 -19.91 7.19 -9.39
CA PHE A 458 -20.81 8.16 -10.01
C PHE A 458 -22.23 8.10 -9.41
N ILE A 459 -22.77 6.90 -9.18
CA ILE A 459 -24.10 6.72 -8.57
C ILE A 459 -24.12 7.29 -7.16
N ILE A 460 -23.13 6.96 -6.32
CA ILE A 460 -23.06 7.43 -4.92
C ILE A 460 -23.03 8.97 -4.88
N TRP A 461 -22.18 9.58 -5.71
CA TRP A 461 -22.12 11.03 -5.83
C TRP A 461 -23.46 11.67 -6.25
N GLN A 462 -24.14 11.11 -7.25
CA GLN A 462 -25.43 11.64 -7.71
C GLN A 462 -26.55 11.45 -6.67
N MET A 463 -26.53 10.35 -5.92
CA MET A 463 -27.52 10.09 -4.87
C MET A 463 -27.46 11.14 -3.76
N ASP A 464 -26.26 11.57 -3.36
CA ASP A 464 -26.11 12.60 -2.34
C ASP A 464 -26.66 13.96 -2.80
N ILE A 465 -26.40 14.36 -4.04
CA ILE A 465 -26.98 15.56 -4.65
C ILE A 465 -28.51 15.50 -4.58
N LEU A 466 -29.12 14.37 -4.92
CA LEU A 466 -30.57 14.21 -4.89
C LEU A 466 -31.15 14.26 -3.48
N VAL A 467 -30.45 13.70 -2.49
CA VAL A 467 -30.85 13.78 -1.07
C VAL A 467 -30.76 15.23 -0.58
N ASN A 468 -29.68 15.94 -0.88
CA ASN A 468 -29.50 17.34 -0.51
C ASN A 468 -30.61 18.23 -1.11
N ILE A 469 -30.92 18.06 -2.41
CA ILE A 469 -32.04 18.78 -3.06
C ILE A 469 -33.40 18.42 -2.44
N ALA A 470 -33.62 17.16 -2.05
CA ALA A 470 -34.87 16.74 -1.42
C ALA A 470 -35.03 17.32 -0.01
N ILE A 471 -33.94 17.48 0.75
CA ILE A 471 -33.92 18.14 2.05
C ILE A 471 -34.20 19.64 1.90
N GLU A 472 -33.55 20.32 0.95
CA GLU A 472 -33.75 21.75 0.69
C GLU A 472 -35.16 22.09 0.21
N ARG A 473 -35.83 21.18 -0.52
CA ARG A 473 -37.21 21.36 -0.99
C ARG A 473 -38.27 20.89 0.03
N GLY A 474 -37.86 20.15 1.07
CA GLY A 474 -38.73 19.62 2.11
C GLY A 474 -38.72 20.41 3.42
N ALA A 475 -37.76 21.33 3.59
CA ALA A 475 -37.76 22.40 4.59
C ALA A 475 -38.44 23.65 4.03
#